data_AF-A0A957YLS8-F1
#
_entry.id   AF-A0A957YLS8-F1
#
_cell.length_a   1.000
_cell.length_b   1.000
_cell.length_c   1.000
_cell.angle_alpha   90.00
_cell.angle_beta   90.00
_cell.angle_gamma   90.00
#
_symmetry.space_group_name_H-M   'P 1'
#
loop_
_entity.id
_entity.type
_entity.pdbx_description
1 polymer ?
#
loop_
_entity_poly.entity_id
_entity_poly.type
_entity_poly.pdbx_seq_one_letter_code
_entity_poly.pdbx_strand_id
1 'polypeptide(L)'
;MKIIAGYVIALLLMAIVGGVALVRLNQINGTVTDLATNLAEDQRISESLVDEILLTRFYANKYIRDPQESYLNRYDEEISTLQETLDAASLAITKPERVAILEKIHADVDQYEAVFSELVDLIVAREQVVTGILDVQGPLAEEKLRELRNDAFDAENLSAVQHSGDIQAALLLMRFNAFKYLQEGDEQWITMFNQRYDEAITAYERAQAELKTPAQRRLAEEALVAIESYKNGFDSLREDYAAQNSLVADQLDVLGPQVRVDASAMSDSVAVDFAAQADNSQSLVSQTLWVLIVIMAVAVVFGLGLGWAISRSITKPLQLVVDASKQIAEVDLTNLAAEIELMAQGDLSERKVEMDVQPLTIATRDEVGAMAESFNTIIDRLQVTGQAF
;
A
#
# COMPACT_ATOMS: atom_id res chain seq x y z
N MET A 1 11.53 11.65 -60.87
CA MET A 1 10.52 11.41 -59.78
C MET A 1 10.80 10.25 -58.81
N LYS A 2 11.51 9.18 -59.21
CA LYS A 2 11.68 7.94 -58.42
C LYS A 2 12.41 8.09 -57.07
N ILE A 3 13.37 9.00 -56.96
CA ILE A 3 14.14 9.26 -55.72
C ILE A 3 13.23 9.83 -54.63
N ILE A 4 12.36 10.78 -54.99
CA ILE A 4 11.40 11.40 -54.07
C ILE A 4 10.43 10.35 -53.52
N ALA A 5 9.93 9.45 -54.38
CA ALA A 5 9.07 8.35 -53.95
C ALA A 5 9.77 7.42 -52.93
N GLY A 6 11.05 7.10 -53.14
CA GLY A 6 11.83 6.31 -52.18
C GLY A 6 11.97 7.00 -50.81
N TYR A 7 12.27 8.30 -50.80
CA TYR A 7 12.33 9.09 -49.56
C TYR A 7 10.98 9.18 -48.85
N VAL A 8 9.88 9.42 -49.58
CA VAL A 8 8.53 9.47 -49.00
C VAL A 8 8.15 8.14 -48.35
N ILE A 9 8.47 7.01 -49.00
CA ILE A 9 8.20 5.68 -48.42
C ILE A 9 9.04 5.45 -47.17
N ALA A 10 10.32 5.82 -47.18
CA ALA A 10 11.20 5.69 -46.01
C ALA A 10 10.68 6.52 -44.82
N LEU A 11 10.24 7.76 -45.06
CA LEU A 11 9.63 8.62 -44.05
C LEU A 11 8.30 8.05 -43.52
N LEU A 12 7.45 7.50 -44.39
CA LEU A 12 6.21 6.84 -43.98
C LEU A 12 6.48 5.61 -43.10
N LEU A 13 7.44 4.78 -43.47
CA LEU A 13 7.85 3.63 -42.65
C LEU A 13 8.35 4.09 -41.29
N MET A 14 9.20 5.11 -41.24
CA MET A 14 9.70 5.68 -39.99
C MET A 14 8.57 6.24 -39.12
N ALA A 15 7.60 6.93 -39.71
CA ALA A 15 6.43 7.45 -39.01
C ALA A 15 5.55 6.32 -38.44
N ILE A 16 5.37 5.21 -39.17
CA ILE A 16 4.64 4.03 -38.68
C ILE A 16 5.38 3.39 -37.50
N VAL A 17 6.69 3.17 -37.62
CA VAL A 17 7.50 2.58 -36.53
C VAL A 17 7.42 3.47 -35.29
N GLY A 18 7.63 4.78 -35.46
CA GLY A 18 7.56 5.75 -34.37
C GLY A 18 6.16 5.80 -33.74
N GLY A 19 5.11 5.83 -34.55
CA GLY A 19 3.72 5.84 -34.07
C GLY A 19 3.36 4.59 -33.27
N VAL A 20 3.72 3.39 -33.76
CA VAL A 20 3.50 2.14 -33.04
C VAL A 20 4.29 2.11 -31.73
N ALA A 21 5.56 2.55 -31.77
CA ALA A 21 6.39 2.62 -30.56
C ALA A 21 5.79 3.55 -29.50
N LEU A 22 5.29 4.73 -29.90
CA LEU A 22 4.65 5.68 -28.99
C LEU A 22 3.38 5.10 -28.35
N VAL A 23 2.51 4.46 -29.13
CA VAL A 23 1.29 3.84 -28.60
C VAL A 23 1.61 2.72 -27.60
N ARG A 24 2.60 1.86 -27.91
CA ARG A 24 3.04 0.77 -27.02
C ARG A 24 3.66 1.30 -25.74
N LEU A 25 4.51 2.32 -25.84
CA LEU A 25 5.09 2.99 -24.66
C LEU A 25 4.01 3.61 -23.77
N ASN A 26 2.97 4.21 -24.36
CA ASN A 26 1.88 4.79 -23.58
C ASN A 26 1.07 3.74 -22.81
N GLN A 27 0.87 2.55 -23.40
CA GLN A 27 0.25 1.42 -22.70
C GLN A 27 1.09 0.94 -21.52
N ILE A 28 2.41 0.79 -21.73
CA ILE A 28 3.34 0.41 -20.66
C ILE A 28 3.33 1.46 -19.55
N ASN A 29 3.35 2.74 -19.91
CA ASN A 29 3.35 3.82 -18.94
C ASN A 29 2.08 3.82 -18.06
N GLY A 30 0.92 3.51 -18.63
CA GLY A 30 -0.33 3.34 -17.87
C GLY A 30 -0.24 2.23 -16.82
N THR A 31 0.24 1.05 -17.22
CA THR A 31 0.40 -0.09 -16.30
C THR A 31 1.45 0.18 -15.22
N VAL A 32 2.56 0.82 -15.57
CA VAL A 32 3.60 1.23 -14.60
C VAL A 32 3.06 2.26 -13.62
N THR A 33 2.25 3.22 -14.09
CA THR A 33 1.63 4.22 -13.21
C THR A 33 0.71 3.54 -12.20
N ASP A 34 -0.15 2.63 -12.65
CA ASP A 34 -1.08 1.91 -11.77
C ASP A 34 -0.34 1.06 -10.71
N LEU A 35 0.75 0.39 -11.09
CA LEU A 35 1.63 -0.34 -10.16
C LEU A 35 2.30 0.59 -9.14
N ALA A 36 2.89 1.68 -9.63
CA ALA A 36 3.78 2.53 -8.84
C ALA A 36 3.03 3.51 -7.94
N THR A 37 1.75 3.78 -8.22
CA THR A 37 0.94 4.73 -7.47
C THR A 37 -0.18 4.00 -6.74
N ASN A 38 -1.25 3.62 -7.43
CA ASN A 38 -2.45 3.06 -6.80
C ASN A 38 -2.17 1.79 -5.98
N LEU A 39 -1.59 0.75 -6.58
CA LEU A 39 -1.38 -0.51 -5.86
C LEU A 39 -0.31 -0.41 -4.77
N ALA A 40 0.74 0.39 -4.97
CA ALA A 40 1.76 0.63 -3.95
C ALA A 40 1.19 1.40 -2.75
N GLU A 41 0.30 2.37 -3.01
CA GLU A 41 -0.40 3.13 -1.97
C GLU A 41 -1.38 2.25 -1.20
N ASP A 42 -2.23 1.47 -1.89
CA ASP A 42 -3.13 0.50 -1.28
C ASP A 42 -2.37 -0.51 -0.38
N GLN A 43 -1.20 -0.98 -0.83
CA GLN A 43 -0.35 -1.91 -0.08
C GLN A 43 0.15 -1.27 1.21
N ARG A 44 0.72 -0.07 1.10
CA ARG A 44 1.25 0.68 2.24
C ARG A 44 0.17 0.94 3.27
N ILE A 45 -1.02 1.36 2.83
CA ILE A 45 -2.17 1.60 3.70
C ILE A 45 -2.57 0.31 4.42
N SER A 46 -2.69 -0.80 3.68
CA SER A 46 -3.07 -2.10 4.26
C SER A 46 -2.08 -2.57 5.33
N GLU A 47 -0.77 -2.39 5.10
CA GLU A 47 0.28 -2.69 6.07
C GLU A 47 0.23 -1.78 7.30
N SER A 48 0.04 -0.46 7.10
CA SER A 48 -0.15 0.51 8.18
C SER A 48 -1.32 0.12 9.10
N LEU A 49 -2.48 -0.25 8.54
CA LEU A 49 -3.63 -0.67 9.33
C LEU A 49 -3.35 -1.89 10.23
N VAL A 50 -2.55 -2.85 9.75
CA VAL A 50 -2.14 -4.03 10.53
C VAL A 50 -1.25 -3.64 11.71
N ASP A 51 -0.30 -2.73 11.49
CA ASP A 51 0.62 -2.30 12.54
C ASP A 51 -0.08 -1.41 13.58
N GLU A 52 -0.91 -0.47 13.13
CA GLU A 52 -1.62 0.51 13.95
C GLU A 52 -2.66 -0.17 14.86
N ILE A 53 -3.39 -1.19 14.38
CA ILE A 53 -4.30 -1.95 15.26
C ILE A 53 -3.53 -2.76 16.32
N LEU A 54 -2.32 -3.24 16.01
CA LEU A 54 -1.52 -3.96 17.00
C LEU A 54 -1.04 -3.04 18.12
N LEU A 55 -0.59 -1.83 17.78
CA LEU A 55 -0.18 -0.80 18.73
C LEU A 55 -1.35 -0.31 19.59
N THR A 56 -2.49 -0.04 18.96
CA THR A 56 -3.75 0.32 19.63
C THR A 56 -4.11 -0.73 20.69
N ARG A 57 -4.18 -2.01 20.28
CA ARG A 57 -4.49 -3.11 21.20
C ARG A 57 -3.44 -3.30 22.29
N PHE A 58 -2.18 -3.05 21.99
CA PHE A 58 -1.10 -3.17 22.97
C PHE A 58 -1.26 -2.15 24.10
N TYR A 59 -1.53 -0.88 23.77
CA TYR A 59 -1.75 0.16 24.78
C TYR A 59 -3.09 0.00 25.51
N ALA A 60 -4.15 -0.42 24.83
CA ALA A 60 -5.40 -0.81 25.47
C ALA A 60 -5.18 -1.88 26.55
N ASN A 61 -4.49 -2.97 26.21
CA ASN A 61 -4.17 -4.04 27.17
C ASN A 61 -3.26 -3.56 28.31
N LYS A 62 -2.31 -2.64 28.05
CA LYS A 62 -1.49 -2.05 29.11
C LYS A 62 -2.34 -1.25 30.09
N TYR A 63 -3.23 -0.41 29.61
CA TYR A 63 -4.13 0.39 30.45
C TYR A 63 -5.09 -0.49 31.26
N ILE A 64 -5.71 -1.50 30.63
CA ILE A 64 -6.61 -2.45 31.31
C ILE A 64 -5.91 -3.17 32.47
N ARG A 65 -4.63 -3.52 32.30
CA ARG A 65 -3.84 -4.22 33.32
C ARG A 65 -3.28 -3.29 34.40
N ASP A 66 -2.86 -2.10 34.00
CA ASP A 66 -2.22 -1.10 34.87
C ASP A 66 -2.73 0.29 34.44
N PRO A 67 -3.79 0.82 35.09
CA PRO A 67 -4.51 2.04 34.68
C PRO A 67 -3.71 3.35 34.83
N GLN A 68 -2.57 3.45 34.14
CA GLN A 68 -1.75 4.65 34.08
C GLN A 68 -2.27 5.59 32.99
N GLU A 69 -2.43 6.87 33.32
CA GLU A 69 -2.83 7.91 32.37
C GLU A 69 -1.92 7.95 31.13
N SER A 70 -0.62 7.67 31.29
CA SER A 70 0.30 7.58 30.16
C SER A 70 -0.03 6.49 29.15
N TYR A 71 -0.65 5.38 29.57
CA TYR A 71 -1.07 4.33 28.64
C TYR A 71 -2.39 4.67 27.95
N LEU A 72 -3.31 5.35 28.63
CA LEU A 72 -4.53 5.86 28.03
C LEU A 72 -4.20 6.90 26.94
N ASN A 73 -3.35 7.88 27.27
CA ASN A 73 -2.92 8.89 26.29
C ASN A 73 -2.23 8.26 25.06
N ARG A 74 -1.45 7.19 25.25
CA ARG A 74 -0.85 6.47 24.13
C ARG A 74 -1.90 5.69 23.34
N TYR A 75 -2.87 5.06 24.00
CA TYR A 75 -3.99 4.43 23.30
C TYR A 75 -4.74 5.44 22.43
N ASP A 76 -5.08 6.62 22.98
CA ASP A 76 -5.80 7.69 22.28
C ASP A 76 -5.03 8.19 21.04
N GLU A 77 -3.70 8.29 21.13
CA GLU A 77 -2.85 8.65 20.00
C GLU A 77 -2.84 7.58 18.90
N GLU A 78 -2.73 6.30 19.26
CA GLU A 78 -2.71 5.20 18.29
C GLU A 78 -4.08 4.99 17.63
N ILE A 79 -5.19 5.07 18.38
CA ILE A 79 -6.55 4.93 17.80
C ILE A 79 -6.88 6.10 16.86
N SER A 80 -6.48 7.32 17.22
CA SER A 80 -6.63 8.49 16.34
C SER A 80 -5.80 8.33 15.07
N THR A 81 -4.57 7.81 15.18
CA THR A 81 -3.72 7.55 14.00
C THR A 81 -4.37 6.48 13.09
N LEU A 82 -4.89 5.40 13.68
CA LEU A 82 -5.60 4.36 12.94
C LEU A 82 -6.82 4.92 12.20
N GLN A 83 -7.61 5.78 12.85
CA GLN A 83 -8.77 6.44 12.24
C GLN A 83 -8.36 7.36 11.08
N GLU A 84 -7.30 8.16 11.24
CA GLU A 84 -6.77 8.99 10.15
C GLU A 84 -6.32 8.15 8.94
N THR A 85 -5.68 7.01 9.18
CA THR A 85 -5.30 6.07 8.11
C THR A 85 -6.53 5.48 7.43
N LEU A 86 -7.58 5.12 8.18
CA LEU A 86 -8.84 4.59 7.62
C LEU A 86 -9.59 5.63 6.77
N ASP A 87 -9.63 6.89 7.23
CA ASP A 87 -10.21 8.00 6.46
C ASP A 87 -9.45 8.23 5.15
N ALA A 88 -8.11 8.21 5.21
CA ALA A 88 -7.27 8.31 4.01
C ALA A 88 -7.49 7.11 3.06
N ALA A 89 -7.59 5.91 3.61
CA ALA A 89 -7.89 4.69 2.86
C ALA A 89 -9.23 4.79 2.12
N SER A 90 -10.25 5.37 2.77
CA SER A 90 -11.60 5.53 2.19
C SER A 90 -11.63 6.46 0.98
N LEU A 91 -10.64 7.35 0.86
CA LEU A 91 -10.47 8.23 -0.29
C LEU A 91 -9.61 7.60 -1.40
N ALA A 92 -8.61 6.80 -1.04
CA ALA A 92 -7.65 6.21 -1.98
C ALA A 92 -8.17 4.91 -2.62
N ILE A 93 -8.77 4.04 -1.80
CA ILE A 93 -9.18 2.68 -2.20
C ILE A 93 -10.52 2.74 -2.91
N THR A 94 -10.54 2.36 -4.19
CA THR A 94 -11.75 2.41 -5.03
C THR A 94 -12.24 1.04 -5.50
N LYS A 95 -11.43 -0.02 -5.34
CA LYS A 95 -11.82 -1.37 -5.76
C LYS A 95 -12.97 -1.88 -4.88
N PRO A 96 -14.15 -2.24 -5.43
CA PRO A 96 -15.36 -2.52 -4.65
C PRO A 96 -15.19 -3.60 -3.56
N GLU A 97 -14.41 -4.63 -3.85
CA GLU A 97 -14.08 -5.69 -2.89
C GLU A 97 -13.33 -5.14 -1.67
N ARG A 98 -12.32 -4.27 -1.88
CA ARG A 98 -11.52 -3.68 -0.81
C ARG A 98 -12.30 -2.61 -0.06
N VAL A 99 -13.15 -1.85 -0.74
CA VAL A 99 -14.06 -0.89 -0.09
C VAL A 99 -14.98 -1.60 0.91
N ALA A 100 -15.55 -2.76 0.56
CA ALA A 100 -16.38 -3.53 1.48
C ALA A 100 -15.60 -4.04 2.71
N ILE A 101 -14.33 -4.45 2.53
CA ILE A 101 -13.45 -4.83 3.63
C ILE A 101 -13.14 -3.62 4.51
N LEU A 102 -12.82 -2.48 3.90
CA LEU A 102 -12.50 -1.24 4.60
C LEU A 102 -13.69 -0.70 5.41
N GLU A 103 -14.90 -0.73 4.86
CA GLU A 103 -16.14 -0.36 5.59
C GLU A 103 -16.33 -1.24 6.83
N LYS A 104 -16.04 -2.54 6.71
CA LYS A 104 -16.09 -3.46 7.85
C LYS A 104 -15.02 -3.13 8.89
N ILE A 105 -13.78 -2.86 8.46
CA ILE A 105 -12.70 -2.45 9.37
C ILE A 105 -13.09 -1.17 10.12
N HIS A 106 -13.63 -0.17 9.44
CA HIS A 106 -14.13 1.06 10.06
C HIS A 106 -15.14 0.75 11.16
N ALA A 107 -16.19 -0.04 10.84
CA ALA A 107 -17.21 -0.39 11.80
C ALA A 107 -16.66 -1.16 13.02
N ASP A 108 -15.74 -2.10 12.79
CA ASP A 108 -15.12 -2.89 13.86
C ASP A 108 -14.20 -2.02 14.73
N VAL A 109 -13.51 -1.02 14.16
CA VAL A 109 -12.67 -0.06 14.89
C VAL A 109 -13.52 0.91 15.72
N ASP A 110 -14.61 1.44 15.15
CA ASP A 110 -15.54 2.31 15.88
C ASP A 110 -16.18 1.56 17.07
N GLN A 111 -16.56 0.29 16.86
CA GLN A 111 -17.08 -0.54 17.94
C GLN A 111 -15.99 -0.84 18.98
N TYR A 112 -14.75 -1.11 18.55
CA TYR A 112 -13.63 -1.33 19.46
C TYR A 112 -13.39 -0.12 20.37
N GLU A 113 -13.38 1.09 19.79
CA GLU A 113 -13.22 2.35 20.53
C GLU A 113 -14.36 2.55 21.53
N ALA A 114 -15.61 2.35 21.11
CA ALA A 114 -16.77 2.50 22.00
C ALA A 114 -16.72 1.53 23.20
N VAL A 115 -16.36 0.27 22.96
CA VAL A 115 -16.20 -0.74 24.03
C VAL A 115 -15.03 -0.38 24.94
N PHE A 116 -13.93 0.14 24.39
CA PHE A 116 -12.80 0.55 25.19
C PHE A 116 -13.13 1.78 26.06
N SER A 117 -13.91 2.73 25.55
CA SER A 117 -14.42 3.86 26.35
C SER A 117 -15.27 3.37 27.52
N GLU A 118 -16.16 2.40 27.32
CA GLU A 118 -16.94 1.79 28.41
C GLU A 118 -16.03 1.13 29.46
N LEU A 119 -14.95 0.46 29.02
CA LEU A 119 -13.95 -0.11 29.92
C LEU A 119 -13.20 0.94 30.73
N VAL A 120 -12.86 2.09 30.13
CA VAL A 120 -12.24 3.22 30.84
C VAL A 120 -13.16 3.71 31.95
N ASP A 121 -14.44 3.90 31.66
CA ASP A 121 -15.43 4.32 32.64
C ASP A 121 -15.57 3.32 33.80
N LEU A 122 -15.60 2.01 33.50
CA LEU A 122 -15.61 0.96 34.51
C LEU A 122 -14.35 0.95 35.39
N ILE A 123 -13.17 1.14 34.79
CA ILE A 123 -11.90 1.19 35.52
C ILE A 123 -11.89 2.41 36.47
N VAL A 124 -12.36 3.57 36.00
CA VAL A 124 -12.47 4.78 36.83
C VAL A 124 -13.48 4.60 37.96
N ALA A 125 -14.65 4.01 37.68
CA ALA A 125 -15.67 3.73 38.69
C ALA A 125 -15.13 2.78 39.79
N ARG A 126 -14.40 1.74 39.39
CA ARG A 126 -13.75 0.82 40.33
C ARG A 126 -12.74 1.51 41.23
N GLU A 127 -11.90 2.38 40.67
CA GLU A 127 -10.94 3.16 41.47
C GLU A 127 -11.64 4.05 42.49
N GLN A 128 -12.77 4.66 42.12
CA GLN A 128 -13.59 5.45 43.05
C GLN A 128 -14.19 4.60 44.17
N VAL A 129 -14.61 3.37 43.88
CA VAL A 129 -15.12 2.44 44.90
C VAL A 129 -14.01 2.01 45.85
N VAL A 130 -12.82 1.70 45.34
CA VAL A 130 -11.65 1.35 46.16
C VAL A 130 -11.29 2.51 47.10
N THR A 131 -11.01 3.68 46.53
CA THR A 131 -10.50 4.84 47.27
C THR A 131 -11.55 5.55 48.11
N GLY A 132 -12.80 5.60 47.65
CA GLY A 132 -13.90 6.32 48.29
C GLY A 132 -14.72 5.48 49.27
N ILE A 133 -14.75 4.15 49.09
CA ILE A 133 -15.53 3.24 49.95
C ILE A 133 -14.61 2.31 50.72
N LEU A 134 -13.84 1.45 50.06
CA LEU A 134 -13.09 0.41 50.77
C LEU A 134 -12.01 1.00 51.70
N ASP A 135 -11.22 1.94 51.19
CA ASP A 135 -10.14 2.59 51.93
C ASP A 135 -10.61 3.55 53.02
N VAL A 136 -11.90 3.93 53.00
CA VAL A 136 -12.52 4.80 54.00
C VAL A 136 -13.28 3.99 55.04
N GLN A 137 -14.18 3.11 54.60
CA GLN A 137 -15.12 2.39 55.47
C GLN A 137 -14.43 1.29 56.26
N GLY A 138 -13.42 0.61 55.68
CA GLY A 138 -12.65 -0.41 56.40
C GLY A 138 -11.92 0.15 57.64
N PRO A 139 -11.13 1.23 57.51
CA PRO A 139 -10.52 1.91 58.65
C PRO A 139 -11.52 2.56 59.60
N LEU A 140 -12.61 3.16 59.10
CA LEU A 140 -13.65 3.74 59.95
C LEU A 140 -14.27 2.68 60.86
N ALA A 141 -14.65 1.53 60.31
CA ALA A 141 -15.18 0.42 61.10
C ALA A 141 -14.18 -0.07 62.16
N GLU A 142 -12.89 -0.16 61.81
CA GLU A 142 -11.83 -0.52 62.76
C GLU A 142 -11.70 0.50 63.90
N GLU A 143 -11.74 1.79 63.60
CA GLU A 143 -11.70 2.87 64.58
C GLU A 143 -12.89 2.80 65.55
N LYS A 144 -14.12 2.65 65.03
CA LYS A 144 -15.32 2.55 65.86
C LYS A 144 -15.33 1.31 66.75
N LEU A 145 -14.84 0.17 66.25
CA LEU A 145 -14.69 -1.04 67.06
C LEU A 145 -13.60 -0.91 68.13
N ARG A 146 -12.54 -0.14 67.86
CA ARG A 146 -11.51 0.16 68.86
C ARG A 146 -12.04 1.08 69.95
N GLU A 147 -12.74 2.16 69.59
CA GLU A 147 -13.41 3.05 70.55
C GLU A 147 -14.41 2.28 71.43
N LEU A 148 -15.26 1.45 70.80
CA LEU A 148 -16.23 0.61 71.50
C LEU A 148 -15.56 -0.32 72.51
N ARG A 149 -14.45 -0.95 72.11
CA ARG A 149 -13.72 -1.88 72.98
C ARG A 149 -13.06 -1.18 74.17
N ASN A 150 -12.50 0.02 73.94
CA ASN A 150 -11.89 0.79 75.02
C ASN A 150 -12.96 1.24 76.04
N ASP A 151 -14.10 1.76 75.55
CA ASP A 151 -15.22 2.15 76.42
C ASP A 151 -15.80 0.94 77.18
N ALA A 152 -15.94 -0.21 76.51
CA ALA A 152 -16.37 -1.46 77.15
C ALA A 152 -15.37 -1.97 78.19
N PHE A 153 -14.07 -1.81 77.95
CA PHE A 153 -13.02 -2.19 78.88
C PHE A 153 -13.03 -1.31 80.13
N ASP A 154 -13.13 0.01 79.95
CA ASP A 154 -13.24 0.98 81.06
C ASP A 154 -14.52 0.74 81.90
N ALA A 155 -15.58 0.24 81.28
CA ALA A 155 -16.82 -0.19 81.93
C ALA A 155 -16.76 -1.60 82.54
N GLU A 156 -15.59 -2.25 82.55
CA GLU A 156 -15.34 -3.63 83.02
C GLU A 156 -16.26 -4.69 82.37
N ASN A 157 -16.74 -4.42 81.15
CA ASN A 157 -17.62 -5.31 80.40
C ASN A 157 -16.83 -6.21 79.44
N LEU A 158 -16.28 -7.30 79.98
CA LEU A 158 -15.44 -8.24 79.22
C LEU A 158 -16.18 -8.92 78.06
N SER A 159 -17.49 -9.17 78.18
CA SER A 159 -18.30 -9.74 77.09
C SER A 159 -18.37 -8.80 75.89
N ALA A 160 -18.61 -7.50 76.12
CA ALA A 160 -18.61 -6.50 75.07
C ALA A 160 -17.21 -6.30 74.46
N VAL A 161 -16.14 -6.37 75.25
CA VAL A 161 -14.75 -6.37 74.76
C VAL A 161 -14.50 -7.56 73.82
N GLN A 162 -14.89 -8.77 74.23
CA GLN A 162 -14.71 -9.98 73.43
C GLN A 162 -15.47 -9.89 72.11
N HIS A 163 -16.77 -9.58 72.13
CA HIS A 163 -17.56 -9.51 70.90
C HIS A 163 -17.10 -8.39 69.97
N SER A 164 -16.68 -7.24 70.50
CA SER A 164 -16.07 -6.18 69.68
C SER A 164 -14.75 -6.63 69.03
N GLY A 165 -13.99 -7.50 69.70
CA GLY A 165 -12.80 -8.16 69.17
C GLY A 165 -13.13 -9.15 68.05
N ASP A 166 -14.17 -9.96 68.24
CA ASP A 166 -14.65 -10.93 67.24
C ASP A 166 -15.08 -10.22 65.94
N ILE A 167 -15.83 -9.10 66.04
CA ILE A 167 -16.22 -8.28 64.89
C ILE A 167 -14.99 -7.73 64.18
N GLN A 168 -14.02 -7.19 64.93
CA GLN A 168 -12.79 -6.62 64.33
C GLN A 168 -11.98 -7.71 63.60
N ALA A 169 -11.84 -8.90 64.18
CA ALA A 169 -11.12 -10.01 63.57
C ALA A 169 -11.79 -10.43 62.24
N ALA A 170 -13.11 -10.56 62.24
CA ALA A 170 -13.89 -10.86 61.05
C ALA A 170 -13.71 -9.78 59.96
N LEU A 171 -13.81 -8.49 60.31
CA LEU A 171 -13.57 -7.37 59.40
C LEU A 171 -12.16 -7.40 58.79
N LEU A 172 -11.11 -7.64 59.59
CA LEU A 172 -9.75 -7.70 59.07
C LEU A 172 -9.57 -8.84 58.06
N LEU A 173 -10.21 -9.99 58.32
CA LEU A 173 -10.20 -11.11 57.39
C LEU A 173 -11.06 -10.84 56.14
N MET A 174 -12.18 -10.11 56.26
CA MET A 174 -12.91 -9.60 55.09
C MET A 174 -11.97 -8.74 54.22
N ARG A 175 -11.30 -7.75 54.81
CA ARG A 175 -10.38 -6.87 54.07
C ARG A 175 -9.24 -7.66 53.40
N PHE A 176 -8.70 -8.66 54.10
CA PHE A 176 -7.69 -9.56 53.53
C PHE A 176 -8.23 -10.36 52.34
N ASN A 177 -9.40 -10.99 52.47
CA ASN A 177 -10.00 -11.77 51.39
C ASN A 177 -10.38 -10.88 50.19
N ALA A 178 -10.87 -9.66 50.43
CA ALA A 178 -11.12 -8.69 49.36
C ALA A 178 -9.83 -8.35 48.60
N PHE A 179 -8.76 -8.02 49.32
CA PHE A 179 -7.46 -7.75 48.71
C PHE A 179 -6.96 -8.95 47.87
N LYS A 180 -7.08 -10.17 48.41
CA LYS A 180 -6.68 -11.39 47.70
C LYS A 180 -7.51 -11.62 46.44
N TYR A 181 -8.83 -11.40 46.50
CA TYR A 181 -9.70 -11.46 45.33
C TYR A 181 -9.30 -10.43 44.27
N LEU A 182 -9.08 -9.17 44.66
CA LEU A 182 -8.69 -8.11 43.72
C LEU A 182 -7.34 -8.37 43.04
N GLN A 183 -6.44 -9.11 43.70
CA GLN A 183 -5.14 -9.49 43.16
C GLN A 183 -5.20 -10.74 42.26
N GLU A 184 -5.98 -11.75 42.64
CA GLU A 184 -5.94 -13.09 42.02
C GLU A 184 -7.17 -13.43 41.17
N GLY A 185 -8.29 -12.75 41.39
CA GLY A 185 -9.57 -12.99 40.69
C GLY A 185 -10.29 -14.28 41.09
N ASP A 186 -9.81 -15.02 42.11
CA ASP A 186 -10.34 -16.33 42.47
C ASP A 186 -11.60 -16.24 43.36
N GLU A 187 -12.68 -16.87 42.92
CA GLU A 187 -13.98 -16.89 43.61
C GLU A 187 -13.94 -17.51 45.02
N GLN A 188 -12.93 -18.33 45.33
CA GLN A 188 -12.77 -18.85 46.69
C GLN A 188 -12.68 -17.72 47.73
N TRP A 189 -12.02 -16.60 47.36
CA TRP A 189 -11.86 -15.45 48.22
C TRP A 189 -13.19 -14.72 48.45
N ILE A 190 -14.08 -14.70 47.47
CA ILE A 190 -15.46 -14.17 47.64
C ILE A 190 -16.23 -15.03 48.65
N THR A 191 -16.11 -16.35 48.55
CA THR A 191 -16.77 -17.27 49.48
C THR A 191 -16.27 -17.06 50.91
N MET A 192 -14.95 -16.99 51.09
CA MET A 192 -14.35 -16.72 52.40
C MET A 192 -14.73 -15.32 52.92
N PHE A 193 -14.77 -14.32 52.05
CA PHE A 193 -15.21 -12.95 52.37
C PHE A 193 -16.62 -12.92 52.93
N ASN A 194 -17.58 -13.53 52.24
CA ASN A 194 -18.98 -13.59 52.66
C ASN A 194 -19.12 -14.34 54.00
N GLN A 195 -18.37 -15.43 54.18
CA GLN A 195 -18.36 -16.14 55.46
C GLN A 195 -17.86 -15.23 56.61
N ARG A 196 -16.82 -14.42 56.39
CA ARG A 196 -16.34 -13.47 57.40
C ARG A 196 -17.35 -12.36 57.67
N TYR A 197 -18.08 -11.91 56.65
CA TYR A 197 -19.17 -10.96 56.83
C TYR A 197 -20.27 -11.54 57.75
N ASP A 198 -20.72 -12.77 57.50
CA ASP A 198 -21.73 -13.42 58.34
C ASP A 198 -21.25 -13.61 59.80
N GLU A 199 -19.97 -13.91 60.00
CA GLU A 199 -19.34 -13.96 61.32
C GLU A 199 -19.34 -12.59 62.01
N ALA A 200 -19.05 -11.50 61.28
CA ALA A 200 -19.10 -10.14 61.78
C ALA A 200 -20.53 -9.75 62.21
N ILE A 201 -21.55 -10.07 61.39
CA ILE A 201 -22.96 -9.82 61.71
C ILE A 201 -23.38 -10.61 62.96
N THR A 202 -23.04 -11.89 63.03
CA THR A 202 -23.34 -12.74 64.20
C THR A 202 -22.68 -12.20 65.47
N ALA A 203 -21.43 -11.75 65.38
CA ALA A 203 -20.71 -11.16 66.51
C ALA A 203 -21.31 -9.80 66.93
N TYR A 204 -21.78 -9.01 65.98
CA TYR A 204 -22.50 -7.75 66.23
C TYR A 204 -23.81 -7.98 66.98
N GLU A 205 -24.62 -8.96 66.57
CA GLU A 205 -25.87 -9.30 67.27
C GLU A 205 -25.62 -9.71 68.73
N ARG A 206 -24.55 -10.48 68.98
CA ARG A 206 -24.12 -10.85 70.33
C ARG A 206 -23.63 -9.63 71.12
N ALA A 207 -22.84 -8.76 70.49
CA ALA A 207 -22.36 -7.53 71.13
C ALA A 207 -23.55 -6.68 71.59
N GLN A 208 -24.56 -6.46 70.74
CA GLN A 208 -25.74 -5.64 71.05
C GLN A 208 -26.46 -6.05 72.34
N ALA A 209 -26.55 -7.35 72.63
CA ALA A 209 -27.15 -7.85 73.87
C ALA A 209 -26.38 -7.41 75.14
N GLU A 210 -25.09 -7.14 75.00
CA GLU A 210 -24.17 -6.78 76.09
C GLU A 210 -23.91 -5.25 76.20
N LEU A 211 -24.31 -4.44 75.19
CA LEU A 211 -24.07 -2.99 75.17
C LEU A 211 -25.04 -2.24 76.08
N LYS A 212 -24.48 -1.62 77.12
CA LYS A 212 -25.25 -1.00 78.21
C LYS A 212 -25.52 0.47 77.98
N THR A 213 -24.59 1.19 77.35
CA THR A 213 -24.68 2.65 77.20
C THR A 213 -25.15 3.06 75.81
N PRO A 214 -25.82 4.22 75.66
CA PRO A 214 -26.16 4.76 74.35
C PRO A 214 -24.93 5.02 73.47
N ALA A 215 -23.80 5.41 74.08
CA ALA A 215 -22.54 5.63 73.38
C ALA A 215 -22.01 4.34 72.75
N GLN A 216 -22.00 3.23 73.49
CA GLN A 216 -21.60 1.92 72.99
C GLN A 216 -22.47 1.47 71.81
N ARG A 217 -23.79 1.57 71.94
CA ARG A 217 -24.73 1.18 70.88
C ARG A 217 -24.50 1.97 69.61
N ARG A 218 -24.30 3.29 69.74
CA ARG A 218 -23.98 4.17 68.62
C ARG A 218 -22.66 3.78 67.96
N LEU A 219 -21.59 3.54 68.73
CA LEU A 219 -20.29 3.11 68.17
C LEU A 219 -20.40 1.78 67.43
N ALA A 220 -21.16 0.82 67.98
CA ALA A 220 -21.41 -0.45 67.32
C ALA A 220 -22.23 -0.29 66.03
N GLU A 221 -23.27 0.55 66.04
CA GLU A 221 -24.09 0.85 64.87
C GLU A 221 -23.28 1.55 63.77
N GLU A 222 -22.48 2.56 64.12
CA GLU A 222 -21.56 3.22 63.19
C GLU A 222 -20.55 2.23 62.59
N ALA A 223 -20.02 1.31 63.40
CA ALA A 223 -19.14 0.24 62.90
C ALA A 223 -19.86 -0.71 61.94
N LEU A 224 -21.09 -1.14 62.28
CA LEU A 224 -21.88 -2.01 61.41
C LEU A 224 -22.18 -1.34 60.06
N VAL A 225 -22.64 -0.10 60.07
CA VAL A 225 -22.93 0.66 58.84
C VAL A 225 -21.68 0.76 57.95
N ALA A 226 -20.51 0.97 58.54
CA ALA A 226 -19.25 0.99 57.80
C ALA A 226 -18.88 -0.41 57.24
N ILE A 227 -19.11 -1.50 58.00
CA ILE A 227 -18.90 -2.88 57.51
C ILE A 227 -19.85 -3.22 56.36
N GLU A 228 -21.12 -2.85 56.45
CA GLU A 228 -22.11 -3.04 55.38
C GLU A 228 -21.76 -2.22 54.14
N SER A 229 -21.33 -0.98 54.32
CA SER A 229 -20.86 -0.13 53.21
C SER A 229 -19.63 -0.74 52.54
N TYR A 230 -18.70 -1.29 53.32
CA TYR A 230 -17.54 -2.01 52.81
C TYR A 230 -17.94 -3.26 52.01
N LYS A 231 -18.89 -4.06 52.51
CA LYS A 231 -19.48 -5.22 51.83
C LYS A 231 -20.08 -4.84 50.48
N ASN A 232 -20.94 -3.81 50.45
CA ASN A 232 -21.60 -3.35 49.24
C ASN A 232 -20.61 -2.79 48.21
N GLY A 233 -19.59 -2.06 48.66
CA GLY A 233 -18.50 -1.60 47.80
C GLY A 233 -17.74 -2.77 47.18
N PHE A 234 -17.42 -3.80 47.96
CA PHE A 234 -16.75 -5.00 47.44
C PHE A 234 -17.61 -5.77 46.44
N ASP A 235 -18.92 -5.91 46.70
CA ASP A 235 -19.85 -6.55 45.76
C ASP A 235 -19.93 -5.81 44.42
N SER A 236 -19.98 -4.47 44.48
CA SER A 236 -19.98 -3.62 43.27
C SER A 236 -18.69 -3.82 42.47
N LEU A 237 -17.52 -3.83 43.13
CA LEU A 237 -16.25 -4.11 42.47
C LEU A 237 -16.27 -5.46 41.76
N ARG A 238 -16.75 -6.53 42.42
CA ARG A 238 -16.84 -7.87 41.81
C ARG A 238 -17.66 -7.85 40.53
N GLU A 239 -18.79 -7.15 40.52
CA GLU A 239 -19.64 -7.02 39.33
C GLU A 239 -18.93 -6.27 38.21
N ASP A 240 -18.28 -5.15 38.53
CA ASP A 240 -17.52 -4.36 37.57
C ASP A 240 -16.33 -5.15 36.98
N TYR A 241 -15.62 -5.94 37.78
CA TYR A 241 -14.56 -6.84 37.29
C TYR A 241 -15.10 -7.91 36.34
N ALA A 242 -16.26 -8.50 36.67
CA ALA A 242 -16.91 -9.48 35.79
C ALA A 242 -17.36 -8.85 34.46
N ALA A 243 -17.94 -7.64 34.52
CA ALA A 243 -18.32 -6.87 33.33
C ALA A 243 -17.10 -6.53 32.47
N GLN A 244 -16.01 -6.03 33.06
CA GLN A 244 -14.75 -5.79 32.36
C GLN A 244 -14.24 -7.07 31.68
N ASN A 245 -14.20 -8.20 32.39
CA ASN A 245 -13.68 -9.44 31.84
C ASN A 245 -14.50 -9.93 30.64
N SER A 246 -15.83 -9.76 30.67
CA SER A 246 -16.70 -10.08 29.53
C SER A 246 -16.47 -9.11 28.36
N LEU A 247 -16.40 -7.80 28.60
CA LEU A 247 -16.10 -6.80 27.55
C LEU A 247 -14.76 -7.08 26.86
N VAL A 248 -13.73 -7.46 27.62
CA VAL A 248 -12.43 -7.83 27.05
C VAL A 248 -12.53 -9.11 26.24
N ALA A 249 -13.04 -10.20 26.82
CA ALA A 249 -13.03 -11.52 26.19
C ALA A 249 -13.99 -11.63 25.00
N ASP A 250 -15.19 -11.06 25.13
CA ASP A 250 -16.26 -11.23 24.16
C ASP A 250 -16.25 -10.16 23.06
N GLN A 251 -15.63 -9.00 23.32
CA GLN A 251 -15.61 -7.88 22.37
C GLN A 251 -14.19 -7.49 21.93
N LEU A 252 -13.33 -6.97 22.83
CA LEU A 252 -12.00 -6.48 22.40
C LEU A 252 -11.10 -7.58 21.82
N ASP A 253 -11.11 -8.77 22.41
CA ASP A 253 -10.36 -9.94 21.94
C ASP A 253 -10.98 -10.60 20.70
N VAL A 254 -12.14 -10.13 20.24
CA VAL A 254 -12.76 -10.53 18.97
C VAL A 254 -12.51 -9.47 17.91
N LEU A 255 -12.90 -8.22 18.18
CA LEU A 255 -12.81 -7.08 17.25
C LEU A 255 -11.36 -6.79 16.87
N GLY A 256 -10.45 -6.71 17.84
CA GLY A 256 -9.05 -6.38 17.58
C GLY A 256 -8.34 -7.37 16.65
N PRO A 257 -8.44 -8.69 16.87
CA PRO A 257 -7.96 -9.68 15.90
C PRO A 257 -8.70 -9.65 14.56
N GLN A 258 -10.00 -9.37 14.55
CA GLN A 258 -10.81 -9.32 13.34
C GLN A 258 -10.39 -8.18 12.40
N VAL A 259 -10.20 -6.97 12.94
CA VAL A 259 -9.64 -5.82 12.22
C VAL A 259 -8.32 -6.18 11.55
N ARG A 260 -7.41 -6.82 12.30
CA ARG A 260 -6.11 -7.26 11.75
C ARG A 260 -6.28 -8.30 10.63
N VAL A 261 -7.19 -9.25 10.79
CA VAL A 261 -7.47 -10.27 9.76
C VAL A 261 -8.01 -9.61 8.49
N ASP A 262 -8.94 -8.67 8.61
CA ASP A 262 -9.52 -7.97 7.48
C ASP A 262 -8.49 -7.06 6.79
N ALA A 263 -7.66 -6.34 7.56
CA ALA A 263 -6.56 -5.54 7.02
C ALA A 263 -5.52 -6.41 6.28
N SER A 264 -5.21 -7.61 6.82
CA SER A 264 -4.35 -8.59 6.14
C SER A 264 -5.00 -9.12 4.86
N ALA A 265 -6.30 -9.39 4.86
CA ALA A 265 -7.01 -9.84 3.67
C ALA A 265 -7.03 -8.76 2.57
N MET A 266 -7.10 -7.49 2.96
CA MET A 266 -6.94 -6.36 2.04
C MET A 266 -5.52 -6.34 1.44
N SER A 267 -4.48 -6.48 2.27
CA SER A 267 -3.07 -6.59 1.83
C SER A 267 -2.87 -7.77 0.86
N ASP A 268 -3.44 -8.93 1.16
CA ASP A 268 -3.40 -10.10 0.27
C ASP A 268 -4.08 -9.81 -1.08
N SER A 269 -5.24 -9.14 -1.07
CA SER A 269 -5.95 -8.71 -2.28
C SER A 269 -5.11 -7.73 -3.11
N VAL A 270 -4.36 -6.83 -2.47
CA VAL A 270 -3.42 -5.92 -3.15
C VAL A 270 -2.26 -6.69 -3.76
N ALA A 271 -1.66 -7.62 -3.03
CA ALA A 271 -0.56 -8.45 -3.52
C ALA A 271 -0.94 -9.28 -4.75
N VAL A 272 -2.18 -9.82 -4.80
CA VAL A 272 -2.69 -10.54 -5.98
C VAL A 272 -2.78 -9.63 -7.21
N ASP A 273 -3.35 -8.44 -7.09
CA ASP A 273 -3.45 -7.49 -8.20
C ASP A 273 -2.06 -7.00 -8.64
N PHE A 274 -1.16 -6.75 -7.68
CA PHE A 274 0.21 -6.34 -7.94
C PHE A 274 0.95 -7.40 -8.76
N ALA A 275 0.86 -8.67 -8.36
CA ALA A 275 1.46 -9.78 -9.11
C ALA A 275 0.87 -9.90 -10.53
N ALA A 276 -0.46 -9.86 -10.65
CA ALA A 276 -1.13 -9.95 -11.95
C ALA A 276 -0.72 -8.80 -12.89
N GLN A 277 -0.58 -7.59 -12.36
CA GLN A 277 -0.25 -6.42 -13.16
C GLN A 277 1.25 -6.31 -13.46
N ALA A 278 2.12 -6.83 -12.59
CA ALA A 278 3.53 -7.05 -12.88
C ALA A 278 3.71 -8.05 -14.04
N ASP A 279 3.00 -9.18 -14.00
CA ASP A 279 3.01 -10.19 -15.07
C ASP A 279 2.50 -9.62 -16.40
N ASN A 280 1.41 -8.86 -16.36
CA ASN A 280 0.87 -8.17 -17.53
C ASN A 280 1.89 -7.16 -18.10
N SER A 281 2.58 -6.41 -17.25
CA SER A 281 3.63 -5.48 -17.67
C SER A 281 4.77 -6.19 -18.38
N GLN A 282 5.26 -7.29 -17.80
CA GLN A 282 6.33 -8.10 -18.38
C GLN A 282 5.92 -8.67 -19.75
N SER A 283 4.70 -9.20 -19.86
CA SER A 283 4.14 -9.69 -21.13
C SER A 283 4.02 -8.59 -22.18
N LEU A 284 3.50 -7.42 -21.80
CA LEU A 284 3.38 -6.25 -22.69
C LEU A 284 4.75 -5.77 -23.19
N VAL A 285 5.77 -5.75 -22.34
CA VAL A 285 7.14 -5.40 -22.72
C VAL A 285 7.69 -6.42 -23.72
N SER A 286 7.59 -7.72 -23.43
CA SER A 286 8.07 -8.78 -24.34
C SER A 286 7.35 -8.76 -25.70
N GLN A 287 6.03 -8.57 -25.71
CA GLN A 287 5.26 -8.45 -26.96
C GLN A 287 5.66 -7.18 -27.74
N THR A 288 5.87 -6.06 -27.04
CA THR A 288 6.29 -4.80 -27.65
C THR A 288 7.65 -4.95 -28.32
N LEU A 289 8.62 -5.61 -27.65
CA LEU A 289 9.93 -5.89 -28.24
C LEU A 289 9.81 -6.73 -29.51
N TRP A 290 9.01 -7.81 -29.48
CA TRP A 290 8.79 -8.64 -30.66
C TRP A 290 8.16 -7.87 -31.83
N VAL A 291 7.13 -7.06 -31.56
CA VAL A 291 6.49 -6.23 -32.59
C VAL A 291 7.48 -5.23 -33.19
N LEU A 292 8.30 -4.57 -32.38
CA LEU A 292 9.31 -3.64 -32.86
C LEU A 292 10.40 -4.33 -33.68
N ILE A 293 10.84 -5.53 -33.28
CA ILE A 293 11.80 -6.34 -34.05
C ILE A 293 11.23 -6.72 -35.41
N VAL A 294 9.98 -7.20 -35.47
CA VAL A 294 9.33 -7.58 -36.73
C VAL A 294 9.15 -6.37 -37.64
N ILE A 295 8.68 -5.23 -37.11
CA ILE A 295 8.53 -3.99 -37.87
C ILE A 295 9.88 -3.50 -38.40
N MET A 296 10.94 -3.54 -37.58
CA MET A 296 12.30 -3.19 -38.02
C MET A 296 12.80 -4.13 -39.12
N ALA A 297 12.62 -5.44 -38.97
CA ALA A 297 13.03 -6.42 -39.98
C ALA A 297 12.32 -6.16 -41.31
N VAL A 298 11.00 -5.90 -41.28
CA VAL A 298 10.22 -5.53 -42.48
C VAL A 298 10.74 -4.22 -43.06
N ALA A 299 10.98 -3.19 -42.26
CA ALA A 299 11.50 -1.90 -42.72
C ALA A 299 12.88 -2.04 -43.37
N VAL A 300 13.77 -2.89 -42.83
CA VAL A 300 15.08 -3.20 -43.40
C VAL A 300 14.93 -3.91 -44.75
N VAL A 301 14.07 -4.93 -44.83
CA VAL A 301 13.81 -5.65 -46.09
C VAL A 301 13.25 -4.71 -47.16
N PHE A 302 12.30 -3.84 -46.81
CA PHE A 302 11.77 -2.83 -47.72
C PHE A 302 12.83 -1.80 -48.12
N GLY A 303 13.66 -1.35 -47.17
CA GLY A 303 14.75 -0.41 -47.43
C GLY A 303 15.81 -0.98 -48.38
N LEU A 304 16.23 -2.23 -48.16
CA LEU A 304 17.13 -2.95 -49.05
C LEU A 304 16.50 -3.18 -50.44
N GLY A 305 15.22 -3.57 -50.48
CA GLY A 305 14.48 -3.76 -51.72
C GLY A 305 14.35 -2.46 -52.54
N LEU A 306 14.02 -1.35 -51.90
CA LEU A 306 13.97 -0.02 -52.53
C LEU A 306 15.35 0.43 -52.98
N GLY A 307 16.39 0.27 -52.14
CA GLY A 307 17.76 0.61 -52.49
C GLY A 307 18.26 -0.17 -53.71
N TRP A 308 17.95 -1.48 -53.76
CA TRP A 308 18.25 -2.32 -54.91
C TRP A 308 17.48 -1.90 -56.16
N ALA A 309 16.18 -1.60 -56.04
CA ALA A 309 15.34 -1.14 -57.16
C ALA A 309 15.80 0.21 -57.72
N ILE A 310 16.15 1.17 -56.86
CA ILE A 310 16.69 2.48 -57.25
C ILE A 310 18.06 2.31 -57.91
N SER A 311 18.95 1.51 -57.31
CA SER A 311 20.27 1.22 -57.89
C SER A 311 20.18 0.62 -59.30
N ARG A 312 19.25 -0.33 -59.50
CA ARG A 312 19.04 -0.95 -60.82
C ARG A 312 18.36 0.00 -61.82
N SER A 313 17.43 0.84 -61.38
CA SER A 313 16.60 1.66 -62.29
C SER A 313 17.18 3.05 -62.58
N ILE A 314 18.07 3.56 -61.75
CA ILE A 314 18.68 4.89 -61.91
C ILE A 314 20.20 4.76 -61.97
N THR A 315 20.84 4.22 -60.92
CA THR A 315 22.31 4.22 -60.81
C THR A 315 22.99 3.50 -61.98
N LYS A 316 22.50 2.31 -62.36
CA LYS A 316 23.06 1.56 -63.50
C LYS A 316 22.90 2.28 -64.85
N PRO A 317 21.70 2.73 -65.27
CA PRO A 317 21.56 3.52 -66.49
C PRO A 317 22.39 4.82 -66.49
N LEU A 318 22.48 5.51 -65.35
CA LEU A 318 23.30 6.72 -65.25
C LEU A 318 24.79 6.41 -65.48
N GLN A 319 25.29 5.30 -64.91
CA GLN A 319 26.65 4.82 -65.16
C GLN A 319 26.89 4.56 -66.64
N LEU A 320 25.95 3.91 -67.35
CA LEU A 320 26.07 3.68 -68.79
C LEU A 320 26.17 5.00 -69.57
N VAL A 321 25.37 6.01 -69.21
CA VAL A 321 25.48 7.33 -69.86
C VAL A 321 26.81 8.00 -69.54
N VAL A 322 27.30 7.92 -68.29
CA VAL A 322 28.62 8.45 -67.91
C VAL A 322 29.74 7.76 -68.69
N ASP A 323 29.70 6.44 -68.80
CA ASP A 323 30.71 5.66 -69.53
C ASP A 323 30.69 5.99 -71.02
N ALA A 324 29.50 6.09 -71.64
CA ALA A 324 29.37 6.54 -73.04
C ALA A 324 29.84 7.98 -73.22
N SER A 325 29.57 8.87 -72.27
CA SER A 325 30.06 10.26 -72.30
C SER A 325 31.58 10.32 -72.27
N LYS A 326 32.22 9.50 -71.42
CA LYS A 326 33.68 9.38 -71.35
C LYS A 326 34.26 8.83 -72.64
N GLN A 327 33.65 7.79 -73.22
CA GLN A 327 34.08 7.24 -74.50
C GLN A 327 34.05 8.31 -75.60
N ILE A 328 32.95 9.06 -75.69
CA ILE A 328 32.83 10.13 -76.68
C ILE A 328 33.89 11.22 -76.45
N ALA A 329 34.06 11.68 -75.21
CA ALA A 329 34.93 12.81 -74.90
C ALA A 329 36.42 12.47 -74.95
N GLU A 330 36.81 11.31 -74.42
CA GLU A 330 38.22 10.93 -74.27
C GLU A 330 38.76 10.19 -75.49
N VAL A 331 37.91 9.40 -76.18
CA VAL A 331 38.33 8.56 -77.31
C VAL A 331 37.81 9.10 -78.64
N ASP A 332 36.49 9.11 -78.86
CA ASP A 332 35.92 9.35 -80.19
C ASP A 332 36.19 10.77 -80.70
N LEU A 333 35.96 11.79 -79.86
CA LEU A 333 36.24 13.19 -80.22
C LEU A 333 37.73 13.49 -80.33
N THR A 334 38.58 12.83 -79.52
CA THR A 334 40.03 12.95 -79.62
C THR A 334 40.52 12.38 -80.95
N ASN A 335 40.02 11.20 -81.34
CA ASN A 335 40.34 10.56 -82.61
C ASN A 335 39.84 11.41 -83.80
N LEU A 336 38.60 11.90 -83.72
CA LEU A 336 38.05 12.79 -84.75
C LEU A 336 38.86 14.08 -84.89
N ALA A 337 39.24 14.71 -83.78
CA ALA A 337 40.04 15.94 -83.80
C ALA A 337 41.43 15.71 -84.41
N ALA A 338 42.09 14.61 -84.06
CA ALA A 338 43.38 14.22 -84.65
C ALA A 338 43.27 14.00 -86.16
N GLU A 339 42.19 13.36 -86.63
CA GLU A 339 41.99 13.13 -88.07
C GLU A 339 41.70 14.44 -88.81
N ILE A 340 40.86 15.32 -88.25
CA ILE A 340 40.59 16.66 -88.83
C ILE A 340 41.88 17.48 -88.94
N GLU A 341 42.79 17.37 -87.97
CA GLU A 341 44.09 18.05 -88.00
C GLU A 341 45.00 17.49 -89.11
N LEU A 342 44.99 16.18 -89.34
CA LEU A 342 45.73 15.54 -90.44
C LEU A 342 45.14 15.92 -91.82
N MET A 343 43.82 15.99 -91.94
CA MET A 343 43.15 16.47 -93.16
C MET A 343 43.50 17.94 -93.46
N ALA A 344 43.55 18.79 -92.42
CA ALA A 344 43.99 20.18 -92.57
C ALA A 344 45.44 20.31 -93.04
N GLN A 345 46.28 19.29 -92.82
CA GLN A 345 47.66 19.20 -93.28
C GLN A 345 47.80 18.57 -94.69
N GLY A 346 46.70 18.20 -95.34
CA GLY A 346 46.65 17.76 -96.74
C GLY A 346 46.83 16.25 -96.97
N ASP A 347 46.77 15.43 -95.93
CA ASP A 347 46.73 13.96 -96.06
C ASP A 347 45.27 13.51 -96.25
N LEU A 348 44.92 13.07 -97.46
CA LEU A 348 43.58 12.59 -97.85
C LEU A 348 43.58 11.08 -98.11
N SER A 349 44.48 10.32 -97.50
CA SER A 349 44.43 8.86 -97.59
C SER A 349 43.09 8.35 -97.03
N GLU A 350 42.42 7.40 -97.72
CA GLU A 350 41.09 6.86 -97.37
C GLU A 350 41.08 6.23 -95.97
N ARG A 351 40.93 7.04 -94.91
CA ARG A 351 40.86 6.60 -93.53
C ARG A 351 39.48 6.89 -93.01
N LYS A 352 38.79 5.83 -92.59
CA LYS A 352 37.46 5.93 -91.99
C LYS A 352 37.64 6.30 -90.52
N VAL A 353 36.99 7.37 -90.08
CA VAL A 353 36.89 7.67 -88.65
C VAL A 353 35.81 6.75 -88.08
N GLU A 354 36.22 5.59 -87.57
CA GLU A 354 35.32 4.69 -86.86
C GLU A 354 35.04 5.26 -85.47
N MET A 355 33.77 5.58 -85.23
CA MET A 355 33.27 5.96 -83.90
C MET A 355 32.92 4.70 -83.13
N ASP A 356 33.60 4.46 -82.00
CA ASP A 356 33.45 3.22 -81.24
C ASP A 356 32.22 3.24 -80.32
N VAL A 357 31.73 4.43 -79.95
CA VAL A 357 30.56 4.56 -79.07
C VAL A 357 29.32 3.89 -79.67
N GLN A 358 28.68 3.04 -78.86
CA GLN A 358 27.46 2.33 -79.21
C GLN A 358 26.22 3.05 -78.66
N PRO A 359 25.07 2.97 -79.35
CA PRO A 359 23.81 3.51 -78.85
C PRO A 359 23.42 2.89 -77.49
N LEU A 360 23.02 3.74 -76.55
CA LEU A 360 22.54 3.37 -75.23
C LEU A 360 21.18 2.67 -75.33
N THR A 361 21.09 1.44 -74.85
CA THR A 361 19.85 0.64 -74.81
C THR A 361 19.09 0.84 -73.50
N ILE A 362 18.83 2.09 -73.13
CA ILE A 362 18.12 2.45 -71.89
C ILE A 362 16.64 2.70 -72.21
N ALA A 363 15.80 1.69 -71.99
CA ALA A 363 14.36 1.76 -72.25
C ALA A 363 13.57 2.17 -70.98
N THR A 364 13.81 3.37 -70.45
CA THR A 364 13.02 3.93 -69.34
C THR A 364 12.16 5.10 -69.84
N ARG A 365 10.97 5.31 -69.25
CA ARG A 365 10.03 6.40 -69.61
C ARG A 365 10.17 7.62 -68.71
N ASP A 366 11.32 7.78 -68.06
CA ASP A 366 11.59 8.82 -67.09
C ASP A 366 12.72 9.75 -67.56
N GLU A 367 13.17 10.63 -66.67
CA GLU A 367 14.21 11.62 -66.99
C GLU A 367 15.51 10.96 -67.49
N VAL A 368 15.80 9.73 -67.03
CA VAL A 368 16.99 8.97 -67.43
C VAL A 368 16.87 8.41 -68.85
N GLY A 369 15.66 8.00 -69.25
CA GLY A 369 15.41 7.52 -70.61
C GLY A 369 15.39 8.64 -71.64
N ALA A 370 14.78 9.78 -71.30
CA ALA A 370 14.83 10.98 -72.13
C ALA A 370 16.28 11.48 -72.34
N MET A 371 17.11 11.40 -71.28
CA MET A 371 18.53 11.69 -71.35
C MET A 371 19.26 10.71 -72.27
N ALA A 372 18.98 9.40 -72.17
CA ALA A 372 19.58 8.39 -73.04
C ALA A 372 19.17 8.55 -74.52
N GLU A 373 17.91 8.89 -74.82
CA GLU A 373 17.46 9.19 -76.19
C GLU A 373 18.16 10.43 -76.77
N SER A 374 18.31 11.48 -75.94
CA SER A 374 19.06 12.68 -76.32
C SER A 374 20.52 12.35 -76.59
N PHE A 375 21.13 11.49 -75.77
CA PHE A 375 22.50 11.00 -75.98
C PHE A 375 22.63 10.14 -77.23
N ASN A 376 21.68 9.27 -77.51
CA ASN A 376 21.65 8.47 -78.74
C ASN A 376 21.55 9.36 -79.98
N THR A 377 20.82 10.47 -79.92
CA THR A 377 20.78 11.46 -81.00
C THR A 377 22.15 12.11 -81.23
N ILE A 378 22.92 12.35 -80.16
CA ILE A 378 24.30 12.86 -80.27
C ILE A 378 25.22 11.79 -80.87
N ILE A 379 25.13 10.55 -80.38
CA ILE A 379 25.89 9.40 -80.89
C ILE A 379 25.62 9.20 -82.39
N ASP A 380 24.36 9.19 -82.81
CA ASP A 380 23.97 9.03 -84.21
C ASP A 380 24.54 10.15 -85.09
N ARG A 381 24.43 11.40 -84.65
CA ARG A 381 25.03 12.54 -85.36
C ARG A 381 26.55 12.45 -85.44
N LEU A 382 27.22 12.00 -84.38
CA LEU A 382 28.67 11.79 -84.37
C LEU A 382 29.10 10.65 -85.31
N GLN A 383 28.38 9.53 -85.30
CA GLN A 383 28.62 8.41 -86.21
C GLN A 383 28.43 8.81 -87.67
N VAL A 384 27.34 9.53 -87.99
CA VAL A 384 27.11 10.07 -89.34
C VAL A 384 28.22 11.05 -89.73
N THR A 385 28.69 11.88 -88.80
CA THR A 385 29.80 12.80 -89.05
C THR A 385 31.10 12.03 -89.32
N GLY A 386 31.42 11.01 -88.52
CA GLY A 386 32.60 10.16 -88.70
C GLY A 386 32.59 9.36 -90.00
N GLN A 387 31.41 8.93 -90.49
CA GLN A 387 31.26 8.25 -91.78
C GLN A 387 31.29 9.18 -92.99
N ALA A 388 31.05 10.48 -92.80
CA ALA A 388 31.12 11.48 -93.85
C ALA A 388 32.57 11.90 -94.18
N PHE A 389 33.50 11.60 -93.26
CA PHE A 389 34.94 11.63 -93.45
C PHE A 389 35.43 10.27 -93.93
#